data_AF-C9E0F8-F1
#
_entry.id   AF-C9E0F8-F1
#
_cell.length_a   1.000
_cell.length_b   1.000
_cell.length_c   1.000
_cell.angle_alpha   90.00
_cell.angle_beta   90.00
_cell.angle_gamma   90.00
#
_symmetry.space_group_name_H-M   'P 1'
#
loop_
_entity.id
_entity.type
_entity.pdbx_description
1 polymer ?
#
loop_
_entity_poly.entity_id
_entity_poly.type
_entity_poly.pdbx_seq_one_letter_code
_entity_poly.pdbx_strand_id
1 'polypeptide(L)'
;FFVSRVDTAVDKLLEANGSDEAKALEGKAAVANARLAYELFENKFANDPRWAALEAKGAKKQRPLWASTGTKNAAYSDCMYVDELVAPLVVNTMPEK
;
A
#
# COMPACT_ATOMS: atom_id res chain seq x y z
N PHE A 1 7.25 2.16 -0.04
CA PHE A 1 6.54 0.88 0.10
C PHE A 1 6.03 0.46 -1.27
N PHE A 2 6.40 -0.72 -1.77
CA PHE A 2 6.03 -1.16 -3.12
C PHE A 2 4.66 -1.83 -3.11
N VAL A 3 3.79 -1.47 -4.06
CA VAL A 3 2.39 -1.92 -4.11
C VAL A 3 2.19 -3.05 -5.12
N SER A 4 2.21 -2.77 -6.44
CA SER A 4 1.80 -3.73 -7.47
C SER A 4 2.59 -5.05 -7.50
N ARG A 5 3.81 -5.04 -6.95
CA ARG A 5 4.67 -6.23 -6.86
C ARG A 5 4.09 -7.29 -5.92
N VAL A 6 3.32 -6.85 -4.92
CA VAL A 6 2.65 -7.75 -3.97
C VAL A 6 1.57 -8.55 -4.70
N ASP A 7 0.63 -7.89 -5.39
CA ASP A 7 -0.39 -8.61 -6.18
C ASP A 7 0.25 -9.45 -7.27
N THR A 8 1.27 -8.96 -7.98
CA THR A 8 1.97 -9.77 -8.99
C THR A 8 2.52 -11.09 -8.44
N ALA A 9 2.96 -11.10 -7.17
CA ALA A 9 3.47 -12.30 -6.53
C ALA A 9 2.36 -13.17 -5.92
N VAL A 10 1.37 -12.54 -5.28
CA VAL A 10 0.27 -13.24 -4.60
C VAL A 10 -0.73 -13.81 -5.60
N ASP A 11 -1.11 -13.05 -6.63
CA ASP A 11 -2.05 -13.50 -7.67
C ASP A 11 -1.52 -14.77 -8.35
N LYS A 12 -0.21 -14.86 -8.63
CA LYS A 12 0.39 -16.10 -9.16
C LYS A 12 0.19 -17.32 -8.27
N LEU A 13 0.21 -17.13 -6.95
CA LEU A 13 -0.02 -18.21 -5.99
C LEU A 13 -1.51 -18.57 -5.90
N LEU A 14 -2.40 -17.57 -6.03
CA LEU A 14 -3.85 -17.76 -6.06
C LEU A 14 -4.29 -18.46 -7.36
N GLU A 15 -3.75 -18.05 -8.51
CA GLU A 15 -3.95 -18.70 -9.81
C GLU A 15 -3.51 -20.18 -9.76
N ALA A 16 -2.35 -20.46 -9.17
CA ALA A 16 -1.86 -21.83 -9.01
C ALA A 16 -2.70 -22.68 -8.05
N ASN A 17 -3.38 -22.04 -7.09
CA ASN A 17 -4.34 -22.71 -6.21
C ASN A 17 -5.60 -23.13 -6.99
N GLY A 18 -6.13 -22.24 -7.84
CA GLY A 18 -7.17 -22.55 -8.82
C GLY A 18 -8.59 -22.71 -8.25
N SER A 19 -8.82 -22.50 -6.96
CA SER A 19 -10.18 -22.49 -6.39
C SER A 19 -10.92 -21.18 -6.71
N ASP A 20 -12.25 -21.21 -6.68
CA ASP A 20 -13.06 -20.01 -6.89
C ASP A 20 -12.83 -18.97 -5.78
N GLU A 21 -12.57 -19.43 -4.55
CA GLU A 21 -12.21 -18.55 -3.42
C GLU A 21 -10.86 -17.88 -3.64
N ALA A 22 -9.86 -18.61 -4.16
CA ALA A 22 -8.54 -18.05 -4.46
C ALA A 22 -8.64 -17.00 -5.57
N LYS A 23 -9.38 -17.31 -6.64
CA LYS A 23 -9.64 -16.37 -7.74
C LYS A 23 -10.36 -15.10 -7.25
N ALA A 24 -11.29 -15.23 -6.31
CA ALA A 24 -11.98 -14.09 -5.72
C ALA A 24 -11.07 -13.20 -4.84
N LEU A 25 -9.84 -13.62 -4.53
CA LEU A 25 -8.87 -12.86 -3.74
C LEU A 25 -7.81 -12.13 -4.58
N GLU A 26 -7.73 -12.40 -5.88
CA GLU A 26 -6.79 -11.74 -6.79
C GLU A 26 -6.93 -10.20 -6.74
N GLY A 27 -5.79 -9.50 -6.78
CA GLY A 27 -5.72 -8.03 -6.75
C GLY A 27 -6.01 -7.40 -5.39
N LYS A 28 -6.29 -8.17 -4.33
CA LYS A 28 -6.64 -7.59 -3.01
C LYS A 28 -5.45 -7.42 -2.07
N ALA A 29 -4.38 -8.19 -2.28
CA ALA A 29 -3.30 -8.32 -1.31
C ALA A 29 -2.46 -7.04 -1.18
N ALA A 30 -2.14 -6.37 -2.28
CA ALA A 30 -1.30 -5.18 -2.27
C ALA A 30 -1.97 -4.00 -1.55
N VAL A 31 -3.25 -3.75 -1.83
CA VAL A 31 -4.03 -2.69 -1.18
C VAL A 31 -4.18 -2.98 0.31
N ALA A 32 -4.56 -4.21 0.68
CA ALA A 32 -4.68 -4.61 2.08
C ALA A 32 -3.35 -4.44 2.83
N ASN A 33 -2.23 -4.86 2.24
CA ASN A 33 -0.90 -4.72 2.84
C ASN A 33 -0.48 -3.24 3.01
N ALA A 34 -0.74 -2.40 2.00
CA ALA A 34 -0.44 -0.97 2.09
C ALA A 34 -1.29 -0.27 3.16
N ARG A 35 -2.56 -0.68 3.34
CA ARG A 35 -3.42 -0.17 4.42
C ARG A 35 -2.91 -0.54 5.81
N LEU A 36 -2.42 -1.77 6.01
CA LEU A 36 -1.77 -2.16 7.26
C LEU A 36 -0.48 -1.38 7.51
N ALA A 37 0.30 -1.08 6.45
CA ALA A 37 1.47 -0.23 6.57
C ALA A 37 1.11 1.22 6.97
N TYR A 38 -0.03 1.73 6.49
CA TYR A 38 -0.55 3.04 6.87
C TYR A 38 -1.04 3.06 8.32
N GLU A 39 -1.75 2.03 8.78
CA GLU A 39 -2.12 1.87 10.20
C GLU A 39 -0.89 1.86 11.11
N LEU A 40 0.17 1.14 10.71
CA LEU A 40 1.44 1.13 11.44
C LEU A 40 2.07 2.53 11.49
N PHE A 41 2.02 3.30 10.39
CA PHE A 41 2.45 4.70 10.36
C PHE A 41 1.66 5.55 11.36
N GLU A 42 0.33 5.47 11.35
CA GLU A 42 -0.52 6.24 12.27
C GLU A 42 -0.22 5.90 13.72
N ASN A 43 -0.17 4.60 14.04
CA ASN A 43 0.13 4.12 15.38
C ASN A 43 1.52 4.59 15.84
N LYS A 44 2.54 4.46 14.99
CA LYS A 44 3.91 4.86 15.33
C LYS A 44 4.03 6.34 15.67
N PHE A 45 3.33 7.19 14.93
CA PHE A 45 3.38 8.64 15.15
C PHE A 45 2.37 9.15 16.18
N ALA A 46 1.34 8.37 16.53
CA ALA A 46 0.37 8.72 17.57
C ALA A 46 0.82 8.25 18.97
N ASN A 47 1.42 7.06 19.06
CA ASN A 47 1.55 6.35 20.34
C ASN A 47 3.00 6.17 20.83
N ASP A 48 4.03 6.50 20.05
CA ASP A 48 5.44 6.38 20.47
C ASP A 48 5.90 7.64 21.26
N PRO A 49 6.16 7.54 22.58
CA PRO A 49 6.59 8.71 23.37
C PRO A 49 7.92 9.30 22.90
N ARG A 50 8.79 8.47 22.31
CA ARG A 50 10.06 8.94 21.73
C ARG A 50 9.79 9.82 20.53
N TRP A 51 8.78 9.49 19.72
CA TRP A 51 8.36 10.35 18.62
C TRP A 51 7.81 11.69 19.12
N ALA A 52 6.91 11.67 20.11
CA ALA A 52 6.33 12.90 20.68
C ALA A 52 7.42 13.89 21.16
N ALA A 53 8.49 13.38 21.78
CA ALA A 53 9.62 14.20 22.21
C ALA A 53 10.43 14.81 21.05
N LEU A 54 10.49 14.15 19.88
CA LEU A 54 11.13 14.67 18.68
C LEU A 54 10.25 15.71 17.97
N GLU A 55 8.94 15.46 17.91
CA GLU A 55 7.96 16.37 17.32
C GLU A 55 7.92 17.71 18.09
N ALA A 56 7.99 17.67 19.42
CA ALA A 56 8.12 18.86 20.26
C ALA A 56 9.38 19.70 19.96
N LYS A 57 10.39 19.11 19.31
CA LYS A 57 11.62 19.78 18.86
C LYS A 57 11.60 20.14 17.36
N GLY A 58 10.45 19.99 16.70
CA GLY A 58 10.26 20.37 15.30
C GLY A 58 10.52 19.27 14.27
N ALA A 59 10.70 18.02 14.67
CA ALA A 59 10.83 16.90 13.74
C ALA A 59 9.58 16.75 12.85
N LYS A 60 9.75 16.20 11.64
CA LYS A 60 8.68 15.99 10.65
C LYS A 60 8.42 14.51 10.42
N LYS A 61 7.15 14.11 10.36
CA LYS A 61 6.74 12.72 10.12
C LYS A 61 7.30 12.23 8.78
N GLN A 62 7.84 11.03 8.76
CA GLN A 62 8.21 10.36 7.51
C GLN A 62 6.94 9.86 6.83
N ARG A 63 6.55 10.55 5.76
CA ARG A 63 5.35 10.24 4.97
C ARG A 63 5.46 8.86 4.32
N PRO A 64 4.44 7.99 4.39
CA PRO A 64 4.40 6.77 3.59
C PRO A 64 4.42 7.14 2.11
N LEU A 65 5.25 6.44 1.35
CA LEU A 65 5.35 6.61 -0.09
C LEU A 65 4.97 5.31 -0.79
N TRP A 66 3.92 5.34 -1.60
CA TRP A 66 3.47 4.24 -2.45
C TRP A 66 4.24 4.27 -3.77
N ALA A 67 5.01 3.20 -4.03
CA ALA A 67 5.82 3.03 -5.22
C ALA A 67 5.33 1.84 -6.04
N SER A 68 5.59 1.84 -7.35
CA SER A 68 5.09 0.82 -8.28
C SER A 68 3.56 0.73 -8.23
N THR A 69 2.91 1.85 -8.48
CA THR A 69 1.45 2.02 -8.42
C THR A 69 0.77 1.98 -9.78
N GLY A 70 1.50 1.67 -10.85
CA GLY A 70 0.89 1.26 -12.12
C GLY A 70 0.49 -0.21 -12.09
N THR A 71 -0.75 -0.52 -12.47
CA THR A 71 -1.25 -1.90 -12.52
C THR A 71 -0.46 -2.77 -13.49
N LYS A 72 -0.49 -4.08 -13.25
CA LYS A 72 0.22 -5.10 -14.06
C LYS A 72 -0.73 -6.09 -14.72
N ASN A 73 -1.94 -6.21 -14.19
CA ASN A 73 -3.01 -7.02 -14.74
C ASN A 73 -3.99 -6.09 -15.48
N ALA A 74 -4.23 -6.37 -16.76
CA ALA A 74 -5.12 -5.58 -17.61
C ALA A 74 -6.61 -5.72 -17.22
N ALA A 75 -6.95 -6.70 -16.38
CA ALA A 75 -8.29 -6.83 -15.82
C ALA A 75 -8.58 -5.81 -14.70
N TYR A 76 -7.55 -5.18 -14.13
CA TYR A 76 -7.70 -4.19 -13.07
C TYR A 76 -7.75 -2.78 -13.65
N SER A 77 -8.48 -1.87 -12.99
CA SER A 77 -8.44 -0.43 -13.29
C SER A 77 -6.99 0.06 -13.27
N ASP A 78 -6.57 0.83 -14.27
CA ASP A 78 -5.24 1.44 -14.35
C ASP A 78 -4.94 2.38 -13.15
N CYS A 79 -5.99 2.97 -12.57
CA CYS A 79 -5.93 3.84 -11.39
C CYS A 79 -6.12 3.11 -10.05
N MET A 80 -6.33 1.79 -10.03
CA MET A 80 -6.70 1.03 -8.82
C MET A 80 -5.86 1.39 -7.58
N TYR A 81 -4.53 1.38 -7.68
CA TYR A 81 -3.65 1.64 -6.54
C TYR A 81 -3.55 3.12 -6.16
N VAL A 82 -4.00 4.04 -7.01
CA VAL A 82 -4.11 5.46 -6.69
C VAL A 82 -5.39 5.70 -5.90
N ASP A 83 -6.51 5.22 -6.42
CA ASP A 83 -7.85 5.41 -5.85
C ASP A 83 -7.95 4.77 -4.46
N GLU A 84 -7.45 3.54 -4.31
CA GLU A 84 -7.62 2.77 -3.07
C GLU A 84 -6.68 3.18 -1.92
N LEU A 85 -5.63 3.97 -2.22
CA LEU A 85 -4.54 4.30 -1.29
C LEU A 85 -4.37 5.80 -1.04
N VAL A 86 -5.34 6.62 -1.44
CA VAL A 86 -5.39 8.03 -1.06
C VAL A 86 -5.68 8.15 0.45
N ALA A 87 -4.79 8.83 1.17
CA ALA A 87 -4.92 9.07 2.61
C ALA A 87 -4.11 10.31 3.02
N PRO A 88 -4.37 10.92 4.20
CA PRO A 88 -3.57 12.01 4.72
C PRO A 88 -2.08 11.65 4.82
N LEU A 89 -1.21 12.63 4.57
CA LEU A 89 0.24 12.51 4.74
C LEU A 89 0.93 11.42 3.91
N VAL A 90 0.29 10.84 2.89
CA VAL A 90 0.96 9.91 1.97
C VAL A 90 1.54 10.62 0.75
N VAL A 91 2.45 9.95 0.05
CA VAL A 91 2.96 10.30 -1.27
C VAL A 91 2.67 9.11 -2.19
N ASN A 92 2.28 9.37 -3.43
CA ASN A 92 2.26 8.34 -4.46
C ASN A 92 3.26 8.73 -5.55
N THR A 93 4.21 7.85 -5.86
CA THR A 93 5.13 8.03 -7.00
C THR A 93 4.63 7.17 -8.14
N MET A 94 4.00 7.83 -9.11
CA MET A 94 3.39 7.19 -10.26
C MET A 94 4.37 7.20 -11.45
N PRO A 95 4.36 6.16 -12.30
CA PRO A 95 4.96 6.27 -13.63
C PRO A 95 4.24 7.36 -14.45
N GLU A 96 4.94 7.94 -15.43
CA GLU A 96 4.39 8.97 -16.33
C GLU A 96 3.33 8.43 -17.30
N LYS A 97 3.34 7.12 -17.55
CA LYS A 97 2.47 6.41 -18.48
C LYS A 97 1.28 5.78 -17.77
#